data_AF-A0A484M9W0-F1
#
_entry.id   AF-A0A484M9W0-F1
#
_cell.length_a   1.000
_cell.length_b   1.000
_cell.length_c   1.000
_cell.angle_alpha   90.00
_cell.angle_beta   90.00
_cell.angle_gamma   90.00
#
_symmetry.space_group_name_H-M   'P 1'
#
loop_
_entity.id
_entity.type
_entity.pdbx_description
1 polymer ?
#
loop_
_entity_poly.entity_id
_entity_poly.type
_entity_poly.pdbx_seq_one_letter_code
_entity_poly.pdbx_strand_id
1 'polypeptide(L)'
;MIEKCEGLDNIEEYMQGLCHNGAFNTSKAYDTLRTRNPIKPWMKCIWQAYIPPRFSFTTWLALRRCLPTKVNLPFVEMETKNNSLCHMELETSEHLFFSFHISSHVWNGIKQWLNIDASLSTIKRAIKWLRRQHTGHNNRKKFCRLGTMSVIYHIWKMRNIV
;
A
#
# COMPACT_ATOMS: atom_id res chain seq x y z
N MET A 1 1.97 -19.38 -16.64
CA MET A 1 2.29 -20.80 -16.38
C MET A 1 2.80 -21.44 -17.65
N ILE A 2 2.04 -21.42 -18.74
CA ILE A 2 2.46 -21.91 -20.07
C ILE A 2 3.77 -21.26 -20.54
N GLU A 3 3.93 -19.93 -20.43
CA GLU A 3 5.20 -19.25 -20.73
C GLU A 3 6.38 -19.65 -19.84
N LYS A 4 6.12 -20.10 -18.60
CA LYS A 4 7.18 -20.55 -17.67
C LYS A 4 7.54 -22.02 -17.84
N CYS A 5 6.62 -22.78 -18.42
CA CYS A 5 6.83 -24.18 -18.76
C CYS A 5 7.40 -24.32 -20.18
N GLU A 6 7.71 -23.24 -20.90
CA GLU A 6 8.22 -23.28 -22.29
C GLU A 6 7.32 -24.07 -23.26
N GLY A 7 6.02 -24.23 -22.95
CA GLY A 7 5.08 -25.03 -23.75
C GLY A 7 4.19 -25.92 -22.90
N LEU A 8 3.20 -26.55 -23.55
CA LEU A 8 2.31 -27.53 -22.91
C LEU A 8 3.02 -28.87 -22.67
N ASP A 9 3.98 -29.23 -23.53
CA ASP A 9 4.66 -30.52 -23.54
C ASP A 9 5.55 -30.75 -22.30
N ASN A 10 6.02 -29.68 -21.67
CA ASN A 10 6.88 -29.75 -20.49
C ASN A 10 6.11 -29.67 -19.16
N ILE A 11 4.77 -29.58 -19.17
CA ILE A 11 3.97 -29.41 -17.95
C ILE A 11 4.05 -30.66 -17.07
N GLU A 12 4.01 -31.86 -17.65
CA GLU A 12 4.10 -33.11 -16.88
C GLU A 12 5.46 -33.28 -16.20
N GLU A 13 6.55 -32.97 -16.90
CA GLU A 13 7.91 -32.99 -16.34
C GLU A 13 8.06 -31.97 -15.21
N TYR A 14 7.52 -30.76 -15.40
CA TYR A 14 7.48 -29.75 -14.35
C TYR A 14 6.67 -30.21 -13.13
N MET A 15 5.51 -30.84 -13.35
CA MET A 15 4.64 -31.37 -12.28
C MET A 15 5.32 -32.51 -11.51
N GLN A 16 6.05 -33.40 -12.18
CA GLN A 16 6.86 -34.42 -11.52
C GLN A 16 7.95 -33.78 -10.65
N GLY A 17 8.57 -32.70 -11.12
CA GLY A 17 9.52 -31.91 -10.34
C GLY A 17 8.93 -31.21 -9.10
N LEU A 18 7.60 -31.07 -9.02
CA LEU A 18 6.89 -30.53 -7.85
C LEU A 18 6.60 -31.60 -6.79
N CYS A 19 6.73 -32.87 -7.14
CA CYS A 19 6.51 -33.99 -6.23
C CYS A 19 7.84 -34.47 -5.63
N HIS A 20 7.84 -34.82 -4.35
CA HIS A 20 8.96 -35.50 -3.69
C HIS A 20 8.41 -36.70 -2.92
N ASN A 21 8.91 -37.90 -3.22
CA ASN A 21 8.43 -39.17 -2.65
C ASN A 21 6.90 -39.36 -2.76
N GLY A 22 6.31 -38.97 -3.90
CA GLY A 22 4.86 -39.05 -4.12
C GLY A 22 4.02 -37.95 -3.45
N ALA A 23 4.64 -37.07 -2.65
CA ALA A 23 3.97 -35.94 -2.01
C ALA A 23 4.15 -34.65 -2.82
N PHE A 24 3.04 -33.95 -3.10
CA PHE A 24 3.07 -32.67 -3.81
C PHE A 24 3.61 -31.54 -2.91
N ASN A 25 4.66 -30.86 -3.36
CA ASN A 25 5.23 -29.73 -2.66
C ASN A 25 4.54 -28.42 -3.09
N THR A 26 3.56 -28.01 -2.30
CA THR A 26 2.80 -26.77 -2.52
C THR A 26 3.68 -25.51 -2.52
N SER A 27 4.77 -25.48 -1.74
CA SER A 27 5.70 -24.35 -1.71
C SER A 27 6.47 -24.23 -3.03
N LYS A 28 6.95 -25.35 -3.57
CA LYS A 28 7.66 -25.38 -4.85
C LYS A 28 6.72 -25.01 -6.00
N ALA A 29 5.49 -25.53 -5.96
CA ALA A 29 4.45 -25.18 -6.93
C ALA A 29 4.12 -23.69 -6.92
N TYR A 30 3.96 -23.12 -5.73
CA TYR A 30 3.72 -21.68 -5.56
C TYR A 30 4.90 -20.84 -6.08
N ASP A 31 6.13 -21.27 -5.80
CA ASP A 31 7.34 -20.61 -6.30
C ASP A 31 7.46 -20.67 -7.83
N THR A 32 7.06 -21.77 -8.45
CA THR A 32 6.98 -21.90 -9.91
C THR A 32 5.92 -20.97 -10.49
N LEU A 33 4.72 -20.91 -9.90
CA LEU A 33 3.62 -20.07 -10.38
C LEU A 33 3.94 -18.58 -10.22
N ARG A 34 4.47 -18.16 -9.07
CA ARG A 34 4.67 -16.74 -8.77
C ARG A 34 5.82 -16.13 -9.55
N THR A 35 5.67 -14.91 -10.03
CA THR A 35 6.80 -14.13 -10.55
C THR A 35 7.50 -13.42 -9.39
N ARG A 36 8.77 -13.75 -9.13
CA ARG A 36 9.57 -13.10 -8.09
C ARG A 36 9.91 -11.67 -8.53
N ASN A 37 9.16 -10.71 -7.98
CA ASN A 37 9.48 -9.30 -8.12
C ASN A 37 10.53 -8.87 -7.08
N PRO A 38 11.39 -7.90 -7.38
CA PRO A 38 12.36 -7.38 -6.42
C PRO A 38 11.61 -6.81 -5.21
N ILE A 39 12.09 -7.16 -4.01
CA ILE A 39 11.52 -6.68 -2.74
C ILE A 39 11.53 -5.16 -2.75
N LYS A 40 10.35 -4.55 -2.65
CA LYS A 40 10.25 -3.10 -2.63
C LYS A 40 10.73 -2.60 -1.26
N PRO A 41 11.73 -1.71 -1.18
CA PRO A 41 12.31 -1.37 0.12
C PRO A 41 11.35 -0.62 1.07
N TRP A 42 10.23 -0.10 0.56
CA TRP A 42 9.16 0.48 1.38
C TRP A 42 8.34 -0.57 2.13
N MET A 43 8.36 -1.85 1.73
CA MET A 43 7.63 -2.92 2.43
C MET A 43 8.10 -3.06 3.87
N LYS A 44 9.41 -3.09 4.11
CA LYS A 44 9.97 -3.13 5.48
C LYS A 44 9.56 -1.91 6.31
N CYS A 45 9.27 -0.77 5.69
CA CYS A 45 8.85 0.44 6.40
C CYS A 45 7.43 0.31 6.98
N ILE A 46 6.53 -0.29 6.21
CA ILE A 46 5.10 -0.36 6.55
C ILE A 46 4.72 -1.65 7.32
N TRP A 47 5.49 -2.73 7.14
CA TRP A 47 5.26 -4.00 7.84
C TRP A 47 6.16 -4.06 9.08
N GLN A 48 5.66 -3.57 10.20
CA GLN A 48 6.34 -3.56 11.49
C GLN A 48 5.37 -4.09 12.56
N ALA A 49 5.87 -4.88 13.51
CA ALA A 49 5.02 -5.56 14.49
C ALA A 49 4.16 -4.62 15.37
N TYR A 50 4.64 -3.40 15.62
CA TYR A 50 3.92 -2.39 16.40
C TYR A 50 2.88 -1.59 15.59
N ILE A 51 2.76 -1.84 14.28
CA ILE A 51 1.82 -1.16 13.40
C ILE A 51 0.61 -2.08 13.21
N PRO A 52 -0.62 -1.62 13.50
CA PRO A 52 -1.82 -2.40 13.27
C PRO A 52 -1.90 -2.89 11.81
N PRO A 53 -2.19 -4.19 11.56
CA PRO A 53 -2.21 -4.75 10.20
C PRO A 53 -3.09 -3.99 9.22
N ARG A 54 -4.24 -3.47 9.69
CA ARG A 54 -5.15 -2.61 8.92
C ARG A 54 -4.47 -1.34 8.38
N PHE A 55 -3.58 -0.72 9.13
CA PHE A 55 -2.86 0.49 8.68
C PHE A 55 -1.83 0.13 7.61
N SER A 56 -1.10 -0.97 7.83
CA SER A 56 -0.13 -1.51 6.87
C SER A 56 -0.78 -1.92 5.56
N PHE A 57 -1.91 -2.63 5.63
CA PHE A 57 -2.65 -3.08 4.47
C PHE A 57 -3.22 -1.92 3.64
N THR A 58 -3.88 -0.95 4.28
CA THR A 58 -4.38 0.23 3.58
C THR A 58 -3.26 1.04 2.94
N THR A 59 -2.14 1.24 3.66
CA THR A 59 -0.96 1.95 3.11
C THR A 59 -0.35 1.19 1.94
N TRP A 60 -0.28 -0.15 2.02
CA TRP A 60 0.20 -1.01 0.94
C TRP A 60 -0.65 -0.88 -0.33
N LEU A 61 -1.98 -0.92 -0.20
CA LEU A 61 -2.90 -0.67 -1.32
C LEU A 61 -2.69 0.72 -1.91
N ALA A 62 -2.55 1.74 -1.06
CA ALA A 62 -2.37 3.11 -1.49
C ALA A 62 -1.07 3.31 -2.28
N LEU A 63 0.04 2.72 -1.82
CA LEU A 63 1.33 2.76 -2.52
C LEU A 63 1.29 2.07 -3.88
N ARG A 64 0.45 1.03 -4.02
CA ARG A 64 0.24 0.29 -5.27
C ARG A 64 -0.78 0.97 -6.20
N ARG A 65 -1.40 2.08 -5.79
CA ARG A 65 -2.56 2.69 -6.48
C ARG A 65 -3.71 1.70 -6.67
N CYS A 66 -3.87 0.79 -5.72
CA CYS A 66 -4.93 -0.22 -5.70
C CYS A 66 -6.05 0.11 -4.70
N LEU A 67 -6.05 1.31 -4.11
CA LEU A 67 -7.22 1.77 -3.38
C LEU A 67 -8.36 2.04 -4.36
N PRO A 68 -9.58 1.59 -4.07
CA PRO A 68 -10.74 1.75 -4.94
C PRO A 68 -11.28 3.20 -4.89
N THR A 69 -10.43 4.18 -5.18
CA THR A 69 -10.85 5.56 -5.42
C THR A 69 -11.72 5.61 -6.68
N LYS A 70 -12.64 6.58 -6.81
CA LYS A 70 -13.51 6.64 -8.00
C LYS A 70 -12.74 6.70 -9.32
N VAL A 71 -11.57 7.35 -9.33
CA VAL A 71 -10.67 7.36 -10.49
C VAL A 71 -10.07 5.99 -10.81
N ASN A 72 -9.86 5.13 -9.79
CA ASN A 72 -9.30 3.78 -9.95
C ASN A 72 -10.37 2.71 -10.22
N LEU A 73 -11.64 3.08 -10.34
CA LEU A 73 -12.77 2.20 -10.64
C LEU A 73 -13.39 2.54 -12.00
N PRO A 74 -12.64 2.39 -13.12
CA PRO A 74 -13.15 2.77 -14.44
C PRO A 74 -14.31 1.90 -14.92
N PHE A 75 -14.47 0.71 -14.36
CA PHE A 75 -15.50 -0.26 -14.72
C PHE A 75 -16.82 -0.07 -13.95
N VAL A 76 -16.86 0.83 -12.97
CA VAL A 76 -18.07 1.14 -12.22
C VAL A 76 -18.65 2.43 -12.79
N GLU A 77 -19.87 2.35 -13.32
CA GLU A 77 -20.60 3.54 -13.75
C GLU A 77 -20.97 4.37 -12.53
N MET A 78 -20.59 5.64 -12.55
CA MET A 78 -20.84 6.60 -11.47
C MET A 78 -21.27 7.92 -12.10
N GLU A 79 -22.29 8.56 -11.55
CA GLU A 79 -22.74 9.89 -11.98
C GLU A 79 -21.62 10.93 -11.89
N THR A 80 -20.76 10.81 -10.86
CA THR A 80 -19.59 11.67 -10.68
C THR A 80 -18.40 10.92 -10.12
N LYS A 81 -17.22 11.24 -10.66
CA LYS A 81 -15.93 10.79 -10.12
C LYS A 81 -15.37 11.74 -9.06
N ASN A 82 -16.16 12.73 -8.62
CA ASN A 82 -15.75 13.67 -7.58
C ASN A 82 -15.64 12.99 -6.22
N ASN A 83 -14.72 13.50 -5.40
CA ASN A 83 -14.44 13.03 -4.06
C ASN A 83 -15.70 13.04 -3.19
N SER A 84 -15.93 11.92 -2.51
CA SER A 84 -17.16 11.69 -1.73
C SER A 84 -17.30 12.59 -0.49
N LEU A 85 -16.23 13.28 -0.08
CA LEU A 85 -16.21 14.19 1.06
C LEU A 85 -16.36 15.67 0.64
N CYS A 86 -15.90 16.05 -0.55
CA CYS A 86 -15.91 17.45 -1.01
C CYS A 86 -16.88 17.71 -2.15
N HIS A 87 -17.20 16.69 -2.97
CA HIS A 87 -18.02 16.75 -4.18
C HIS A 87 -17.55 17.71 -5.28
N MET A 88 -16.42 18.41 -5.10
CA MET A 88 -15.93 19.45 -6.03
C MET A 88 -14.85 18.94 -7.01
N GLU A 89 -13.90 18.13 -6.54
CA GLU A 89 -12.75 17.68 -7.34
C GLU A 89 -12.72 16.16 -7.50
N LEU A 90 -12.05 15.68 -8.55
CA LEU A 90 -11.89 14.24 -8.82
C LEU A 90 -11.28 13.49 -7.64
N GLU A 91 -11.83 12.31 -7.35
CA GLU A 91 -11.36 11.45 -6.28
C GLU A 91 -10.09 10.68 -6.67
N THR A 92 -8.98 11.41 -6.67
CA THR A 92 -7.63 10.84 -6.77
C THR A 92 -7.09 10.55 -5.37
N SER A 93 -6.08 9.67 -5.27
CA SER A 93 -5.38 9.46 -4.00
C SER A 93 -4.72 10.76 -3.50
N GLU A 94 -4.12 11.53 -4.40
CA GLU A 94 -3.46 12.80 -4.08
C GLU A 94 -4.46 13.81 -3.50
N HIS A 95 -5.62 13.99 -4.14
CA HIS A 95 -6.66 14.88 -3.63
C HIS A 95 -7.21 14.36 -2.29
N LEU A 96 -7.60 13.09 -2.21
CA LEU A 96 -8.19 12.50 -1.02
C LEU A 96 -7.28 12.58 0.21
N PHE A 97 -5.98 12.33 0.03
CA PHE A 97 -5.05 12.27 1.15
C PHE A 97 -4.34 13.59 1.44
N PHE A 98 -4.17 14.51 0.49
CA PHE A 98 -3.31 15.69 0.71
C PHE A 98 -3.91 17.02 0.29
N SER A 99 -4.67 17.09 -0.81
CA SER A 99 -5.20 18.37 -1.31
C SER A 99 -6.54 18.75 -0.70
N PHE A 100 -7.33 17.77 -0.25
CA PHE A 100 -8.62 18.03 0.37
C PHE A 100 -8.45 18.71 1.75
N HIS A 101 -9.16 19.81 1.99
CA HIS A 101 -8.95 20.67 3.16
C HIS A 101 -8.91 19.93 4.51
N ILE A 102 -9.82 18.97 4.75
CA ILE A 102 -9.83 18.16 5.99
C ILE A 102 -8.58 17.31 6.06
N SER A 103 -8.21 16.65 4.96
CA SER A 103 -7.00 15.82 4.89
C SER A 103 -5.73 16.65 5.18
N SER A 104 -5.63 17.84 4.58
CA SER A 104 -4.50 18.76 4.80
C SER A 104 -4.44 19.21 6.26
N HIS A 105 -5.58 19.51 6.88
CA HIS A 105 -5.67 19.89 8.28
C HIS A 105 -5.16 18.76 9.20
N VAL A 106 -5.63 17.53 8.98
CA VAL A 106 -5.19 16.34 9.74
C VAL A 106 -3.68 16.11 9.59
N TRP A 107 -3.15 16.21 8.37
CA TRP A 107 -1.70 16.10 8.16
C TRP A 107 -0.92 17.19 8.87
N ASN A 108 -1.39 18.44 8.86
CA ASN A 108 -0.73 19.54 9.55
C ASN A 108 -0.69 19.32 11.07
N GLY A 109 -1.81 18.91 11.67
CA GLY A 109 -1.85 18.58 13.11
C GLY A 109 -0.89 17.45 13.48
N ILE A 110 -0.85 16.37 12.69
CA ILE A 110 0.05 15.25 12.95
C ILE A 110 1.52 15.62 12.71
N LYS A 111 1.82 16.43 11.69
CA LYS A 111 3.18 16.93 11.47
C LYS A 111 3.65 17.80 12.63
N GLN A 112 2.78 18.69 13.14
CA GLN A 112 3.10 19.53 14.29
C GLN A 112 3.33 18.69 15.54
N TRP A 113 2.42 17.75 15.83
CA TRP A 113 2.50 16.88 17.00
C TRP A 113 3.76 15.99 17.02
N LEU A 114 4.16 15.47 15.86
CA LEU A 114 5.33 14.57 15.73
C LEU A 114 6.61 15.30 15.34
N ASN A 115 6.57 16.64 15.24
CA ASN A 115 7.66 17.48 14.78
C ASN A 115 8.25 16.98 13.44
N ILE A 116 7.40 16.86 12.42
CA ILE A 116 7.74 16.42 11.06
C ILE A 116 7.86 17.68 10.18
N ASP A 117 9.09 18.05 9.86
CA ASP A 117 9.41 19.22 9.02
C ASP A 117 9.34 18.95 7.50
N ALA A 118 8.80 17.80 7.10
CA ALA A 118 8.74 17.43 5.70
C ALA A 118 7.42 17.84 5.04
N SER A 119 7.54 18.40 3.83
CA SER A 119 6.40 18.54 2.93
C SER A 119 5.99 17.17 2.37
N LEU A 120 5.01 16.56 3.06
CA LEU A 120 4.34 15.34 2.66
C LEU A 120 3.22 15.68 1.69
N SER A 121 3.49 15.64 0.38
CA SER A 121 2.48 15.91 -0.66
C SER A 121 1.93 14.64 -1.34
N THR A 122 2.55 13.48 -1.08
CA THR A 122 2.05 12.18 -1.55
C THR A 122 2.42 11.09 -0.57
N ILE A 123 1.70 9.95 -0.61
CA ILE A 123 2.02 8.78 0.20
C ILE A 123 3.44 8.28 -0.11
N LYS A 124 3.84 8.27 -1.39
CA LYS A 124 5.20 7.88 -1.78
C LYS A 124 6.27 8.76 -1.13
N ARG A 125 6.05 10.10 -1.08
CA ARG A 125 6.96 11.04 -0.42
C ARG A 125 6.99 10.84 1.09
N ALA A 126 5.84 10.63 1.73
CA ALA A 126 5.76 10.32 3.16
C ALA A 126 6.55 9.06 3.52
N ILE A 127 6.36 7.96 2.79
CA ILE A 127 7.09 6.72 3.04
C ILE A 127 8.58 6.86 2.70
N LYS A 128 8.95 7.61 1.66
CA LYS A 128 10.35 7.92 1.34
C LYS A 128 11.02 8.71 2.47
N TRP A 129 10.33 9.68 3.04
CA TRP A 129 10.81 10.47 4.18
C TRP A 129 11.02 9.59 5.42
N LEU A 130 10.03 8.75 5.77
CA LEU A 130 10.13 7.82 6.91
C LEU A 130 11.31 6.85 6.81
N ARG A 131 11.66 6.45 5.58
CA ARG A 131 12.81 5.57 5.32
C ARG A 131 14.15 6.28 5.48
N ARG A 132 14.22 7.57 5.20
CA ARG A 132 15.44 8.39 5.28
C ARG A 132 15.75 8.83 6.72
N GLN A 133 14.90 8.51 7.69
CA GLN A 133 15.13 8.81 9.10
C GLN A 133 16.24 7.90 9.65
N HIS A 134 17.50 8.23 9.36
CA HIS A 134 18.69 7.53 9.84
C HIS A 134 19.07 7.98 11.25
N THR A 135 18.87 9.25 11.59
CA THR A 135 19.23 9.86 12.89
C THR A 135 17.99 10.05 13.79
N GLY A 136 18.08 9.65 15.06
CA GLY A 136 17.02 9.86 16.07
C GLY A 136 16.67 8.63 16.91
N HIS A 137 16.11 8.86 18.10
CA HIS A 137 15.66 7.81 19.04
C HIS A 137 14.66 6.86 18.37
N ASN A 138 14.81 5.56 18.65
CA ASN A 138 14.00 4.50 18.03
C ASN A 138 12.49 4.74 18.20
N ASN A 139 12.06 5.30 19.34
CA ASN A 139 10.64 5.56 19.62
C ASN A 139 10.04 6.65 18.75
N ARG A 140 10.73 7.79 18.54
CA ARG A 140 10.24 8.85 17.65
C ARG A 140 10.01 8.31 16.24
N LYS A 141 10.93 7.50 15.72
CA LYS A 141 10.78 6.85 14.40
C LYS A 141 9.56 5.94 14.35
N LYS A 142 9.29 5.17 15.41
CA LYS A 142 8.08 4.34 15.52
C LYS A 142 6.82 5.18 15.50
N PHE A 143 6.75 6.26 16.30
CA PHE A 143 5.62 7.17 16.34
C PHE A 143 5.39 7.89 15.01
N CYS A 144 6.45 8.37 14.33
CA CYS A 144 6.32 8.96 12.99
C CYS A 144 5.72 7.98 11.97
N ARG A 145 6.19 6.72 11.97
CA ARG A 145 5.64 5.68 11.08
C ARG A 145 4.18 5.38 11.42
N LEU A 146 3.90 5.14 12.69
CA LEU A 146 2.55 4.82 13.18
C LEU A 146 1.58 5.97 12.87
N GLY A 147 1.95 7.21 13.19
CA GLY A 147 1.15 8.40 12.93
C GLY A 147 0.86 8.60 11.44
N THR A 148 1.88 8.49 10.59
CA THR A 148 1.71 8.62 9.13
C THR A 148 0.73 7.56 8.59
N MET A 149 0.88 6.30 9.02
CA MET A 149 0.04 5.21 8.54
C MET A 149 -1.37 5.24 9.14
N SER A 150 -1.48 5.74 10.37
CA SER A 150 -2.76 6.01 11.02
C SER A 150 -3.57 7.05 10.23
N VAL A 151 -2.95 8.18 9.85
CA VAL A 151 -3.61 9.22 9.04
C VAL A 151 -4.13 8.65 7.72
N ILE A 152 -3.31 7.89 7.00
CA ILE A 152 -3.72 7.24 5.74
C ILE A 152 -4.92 6.33 5.98
N TYR A 153 -4.87 5.47 7.00
CA TYR A 153 -5.99 4.59 7.29
C TYR A 153 -7.26 5.35 7.68
N HIS A 154 -7.16 6.34 8.56
CA HIS A 154 -8.34 7.04 9.07
C HIS A 154 -9.00 7.93 8.02
N ILE A 155 -8.24 8.62 7.17
CA ILE A 155 -8.79 9.35 6.02
C ILE A 155 -9.53 8.37 5.09
N TRP A 156 -8.91 7.22 4.77
CA TRP A 156 -9.55 6.20 3.96
C TRP A 156 -10.82 5.63 4.60
N LYS A 157 -10.80 5.41 5.91
CA LYS A 157 -11.96 4.95 6.68
C LYS A 157 -13.09 5.97 6.64
N MET A 158 -12.81 7.25 6.90
CA MET A 158 -13.81 8.31 6.87
C MET A 158 -14.49 8.40 5.51
N ARG A 159 -13.72 8.34 4.42
CA ARG A 159 -14.26 8.31 3.06
C ARG A 159 -15.24 7.16 2.83
N ASN A 160 -14.99 5.97 3.40
CA ASN A 160 -15.86 4.80 3.18
C ASN A 160 -17.06 4.70 4.14
N ILE A 161 -17.17 5.59 5.11
CA ILE A 161 -18.35 5.67 6.00
C ILE A 161 -19.42 6.59 5.38
N VAL A 162 -19.00 7.53 4.55
CA VAL A 162 -19.87 8.36 3.69
C VAL A 162 -20.28 7.54 2.48
#